data_AF-A0A495ZGD1-F1
#
_entry.id   AF-A0A495ZGD1-F1
#
_cell.length_a   1.000
_cell.length_b   1.000
_cell.length_c   1.000
_cell.angle_alpha   90.00
_cell.angle_beta   90.00
_cell.angle_gamma   90.00
#
_symmetry.space_group_name_H-M   'P 1'
#
loop_
_entity.id
_entity.type
_entity.pdbx_description
1 polymer ?
#
loop_
_entity_poly.entity_id
_entity_poly.type
_entity_poly.pdbx_seq_one_letter_code
_entity_poly.pdbx_strand_id
1 'polypeptide(L)'
;MEKQQIIMELEFSEYEALRQEIIANAGIIADVFTISITAAVVILGYGVQREQETEGDTGSWLLFLCPLAILAPSLWFISSQLESTVRIATYIQTFIETGQDVLNWETRLSLLRQAGTSSGTLYTFSISTVYMGLGLVSLVLSICYVFKNKRETRARIVRIAFCLALFVPMVIACHQFNMRLTPKFTQEYKEKWEAVGRLEKENNAHSQPTLK
;
A
#
# COMPACT_ATOMS: atom_id res chain seq x y z
N MET A 1 -31.00 16.53 27.59
CA MET A 1 -30.32 17.41 26.60
C MET A 1 -28.81 17.31 26.76
N GLU A 2 -28.25 17.54 27.95
CA GLU A 2 -26.80 17.44 28.22
C GLU A 2 -26.16 16.12 27.75
N LYS A 3 -26.76 14.96 28.06
CA LYS A 3 -26.24 13.65 27.62
C LYS A 3 -26.15 13.50 26.09
N GLN A 4 -27.11 14.03 25.34
CA GLN A 4 -27.10 13.95 23.86
C GLN A 4 -26.03 14.85 23.26
N GLN A 5 -25.81 16.02 23.87
CA GLN A 5 -24.76 16.94 23.45
C GLN A 5 -23.36 16.33 23.67
N ILE A 6 -23.13 15.67 24.81
CA ILE A 6 -21.87 14.98 25.09
C ILE A 6 -21.61 13.86 24.09
N ILE A 7 -22.61 13.04 23.77
CA ILE A 7 -22.46 11.96 22.78
C ILE A 7 -22.10 12.52 21.40
N MET A 8 -22.80 13.57 20.97
CA MET A 8 -22.53 14.23 19.68
C MET A 8 -21.11 14.82 19.62
N GLU A 9 -20.66 15.44 20.71
CA GLU A 9 -19.31 16.00 20.80
C GLU A 9 -18.22 14.91 20.72
N LEU A 10 -18.45 13.77 21.39
CA LEU A 10 -17.55 12.62 21.34
C LEU A 10 -17.48 12.00 19.94
N GLU A 11 -18.63 11.77 19.29
CA GLU A 11 -18.70 11.25 17.92
C GLU A 11 -17.99 12.18 16.93
N PHE A 12 -18.18 13.50 17.07
CA PHE A 12 -17.50 14.49 16.24
C PHE A 12 -15.98 14.50 16.46
N SER A 13 -15.53 14.41 17.72
CA SER A 13 -14.11 14.34 18.04
C SER A 13 -13.46 13.07 17.49
N GLU A 14 -14.14 11.93 17.58
CA GLU A 14 -13.68 10.66 17.00
C GLU A 14 -13.59 10.76 15.48
N TYR A 15 -14.62 11.31 14.84
CA TYR A 15 -14.66 11.52 13.40
C TYR A 15 -13.48 12.33 12.87
N GLU A 16 -13.19 13.48 13.49
CA GLU A 16 -12.05 14.31 13.08
C GLU A 16 -10.73 13.59 13.32
N ALA A 17 -10.56 12.88 14.44
CA ALA A 17 -9.35 12.09 14.70
C ALA A 17 -9.11 11.03 13.60
N LEU A 18 -10.14 10.26 13.24
CA LEU A 18 -10.06 9.22 12.21
C LEU A 18 -9.80 9.81 10.82
N ARG A 19 -10.38 10.97 10.52
CA ARG A 19 -10.12 11.70 9.27
C ARG A 19 -8.67 12.17 9.19
N GLN A 20 -8.11 12.71 10.28
CA GLN A 20 -6.71 13.08 10.34
C GLN A 20 -5.79 11.86 10.16
N GLU A 21 -6.17 10.70 10.71
CA GLU A 21 -5.40 9.46 10.52
C GLU A 21 -5.38 9.01 9.04
N ILE A 22 -6.51 9.11 8.32
CA ILE A 22 -6.56 8.86 6.87
C ILE A 22 -5.60 9.79 6.11
N ILE A 23 -5.62 11.09 6.43
CA ILE A 23 -4.76 12.10 5.79
C ILE A 23 -3.29 11.82 6.09
N ALA A 24 -2.95 11.48 7.34
CA ALA A 24 -1.60 11.13 7.74
C ALA A 24 -1.10 9.88 7.01
N ASN A 25 -1.92 8.83 6.88
CA ASN A 25 -1.58 7.62 6.15
C ASN A 25 -1.31 7.92 4.67
N ALA A 26 -2.11 8.79 4.05
CA ALA A 26 -1.88 9.23 2.67
C ALA A 26 -0.53 9.97 2.51
N GLY A 27 -0.18 10.83 3.47
CA GLY A 27 1.12 11.51 3.51
C GLY A 27 2.28 10.52 3.62
N ILE A 28 2.20 9.57 4.57
CA ILE A 28 3.20 8.51 4.76
C ILE A 28 3.41 7.69 3.48
N ILE A 29 2.33 7.33 2.78
CA ILE A 29 2.40 6.59 1.52
C ILE A 29 3.19 7.40 0.47
N ALA A 30 2.87 8.68 0.31
CA ALA A 30 3.55 9.55 -0.65
C ALA A 30 5.04 9.72 -0.34
N ASP A 31 5.39 9.88 0.93
CA ASP A 31 6.77 10.01 1.39
C ASP A 31 7.57 8.72 1.15
N VAL A 32 7.03 7.57 1.56
CA VAL A 32 7.69 6.27 1.36
C VAL A 32 7.86 5.96 -0.12
N PHE A 33 6.84 6.23 -0.94
CA PHE A 33 6.92 6.09 -2.39
C PHE A 33 8.06 6.93 -2.97
N THR A 34 8.12 8.21 -2.61
CA THR A 34 9.13 9.15 -3.11
C THR A 34 10.54 8.73 -2.69
N ILE A 35 10.76 8.47 -1.40
CA ILE A 35 12.06 8.06 -0.86
C ILE A 35 12.54 6.76 -1.53
N SER A 36 11.65 5.78 -1.69
CA SER A 36 12.01 4.48 -2.26
C SER A 36 12.42 4.58 -3.72
N ILE A 37 11.71 5.40 -4.51
CA ILE A 37 12.06 5.65 -5.91
C ILE A 37 13.37 6.42 -6.01
N THR A 38 13.53 7.50 -5.23
CA THR A 38 14.76 8.29 -5.23
C THR A 38 15.96 7.42 -4.87
N ALA A 39 15.85 6.60 -3.82
CA ALA A 39 16.91 5.67 -3.43
C ALA A 39 17.23 4.65 -4.53
N ALA A 40 16.20 4.04 -5.15
CA ALA A 40 16.38 3.11 -6.26
C ALA A 40 17.11 3.76 -7.44
N VAL A 41 16.68 4.96 -7.86
CA VAL A 41 17.29 5.70 -8.98
C VAL A 41 18.73 6.10 -8.66
N VAL A 42 19.01 6.57 -7.44
CA VAL A 42 20.38 6.93 -7.00
C VAL A 42 21.29 5.71 -7.02
N ILE A 43 20.83 4.56 -6.50
CA ILE A 43 21.62 3.31 -6.50
C ILE A 43 21.91 2.84 -7.93
N LEU A 44 20.91 2.87 -8.81
CA LEU A 44 21.08 2.50 -10.22
C LEU A 44 22.05 3.46 -10.92
N GLY A 45 21.90 4.76 -10.73
CA GLY A 45 22.78 5.78 -11.30
C GLY A 45 24.24 5.63 -10.83
N TYR A 46 24.42 5.41 -9.52
CA TYR A 46 25.74 5.12 -8.95
C TYR A 46 26.34 3.82 -9.51
N GLY A 47 25.53 2.77 -9.70
CA GLY A 47 25.98 1.53 -10.32
C GLY A 47 26.48 1.71 -11.74
N VAL A 48 25.76 2.50 -12.55
CA VAL A 48 26.17 2.85 -13.92
C VAL A 48 27.46 3.67 -13.93
N GLN A 49 27.59 4.67 -13.04
CA GLN A 49 28.80 5.49 -12.95
C GLN A 49 30.02 4.64 -12.57
N ARG A 50 29.89 3.79 -11.54
CA ARG A 50 30.99 2.96 -11.05
C ARG A 50 31.48 1.94 -12.09
N GLU A 51 30.60 1.47 -12.98
CA GLU A 51 31.01 0.62 -14.09
C GLU A 51 32.04 1.31 -14.99
N GLN A 52 31.81 2.59 -15.31
CA GLN A 52 32.72 3.33 -16.19
C GLN A 52 34.12 3.46 -15.58
N GLU A 53 34.20 3.52 -14.25
CA GLU A 53 35.45 3.72 -13.52
C GLU A 53 36.21 2.42 -13.26
N THR A 54 35.52 1.29 -13.12
CA THR A 54 36.14 0.02 -12.70
C THR A 54 35.92 -1.10 -13.71
N GLU A 55 36.71 -1.12 -14.79
CA GLU A 55 36.74 -2.25 -15.71
C GLU A 55 37.24 -3.52 -14.99
N GLY A 56 36.33 -4.46 -14.72
CA GLY A 56 36.67 -5.82 -14.27
C GLY A 56 36.19 -6.23 -12.87
N ASP A 57 35.53 -5.34 -12.11
CA ASP A 57 35.04 -5.72 -10.78
C ASP A 57 33.84 -6.69 -10.87
N THR A 58 33.97 -7.82 -10.18
CA THR A 58 33.08 -8.98 -10.32
C THR A 58 31.81 -8.89 -9.48
N GLY A 59 31.73 -7.90 -8.59
CA GLY A 59 30.59 -7.66 -7.70
C GLY A 59 29.56 -6.63 -8.20
N SER A 60 29.83 -5.95 -9.31
CA SER A 60 29.02 -4.82 -9.82
C SER A 60 27.57 -5.19 -10.14
N TRP A 61 27.30 -6.43 -10.56
CA TRP A 61 25.94 -6.88 -10.89
C TRP A 61 24.99 -6.97 -9.68
N LEU A 62 25.51 -7.16 -8.47
CA LEU A 62 24.71 -7.19 -7.23
C LEU A 62 24.19 -5.80 -6.85
N LEU A 63 24.96 -4.76 -7.17
CA LEU A 63 24.59 -3.38 -6.88
C LEU A 63 23.28 -3.00 -7.60
N PHE A 64 23.08 -3.52 -8.81
CA PHE A 64 21.84 -3.32 -9.55
C PHE A 64 20.64 -4.05 -8.95
N LEU A 65 20.84 -5.02 -8.05
CA LEU A 65 19.75 -5.72 -7.35
C LEU A 65 19.39 -5.06 -6.01
N CYS A 66 20.26 -4.19 -5.45
CA CYS A 66 19.98 -3.46 -4.22
C CYS A 66 18.65 -2.67 -4.23
N PRO A 67 18.20 -2.06 -5.34
CA PRO A 67 16.88 -1.44 -5.41
C PRO A 67 15.74 -2.39 -5.04
N LEU A 68 15.82 -3.68 -5.38
CA LEU A 68 14.76 -4.65 -5.05
C LEU A 68 14.59 -4.82 -3.53
N ALA A 69 15.69 -4.73 -2.77
CA ALA A 69 15.67 -4.81 -1.31
C ALA A 69 15.00 -3.58 -0.65
N ILE A 70 14.82 -2.48 -1.38
CA ILE A 70 14.11 -1.28 -0.92
C ILE A 70 12.67 -1.28 -1.44
N LEU A 71 12.49 -1.58 -2.73
CA LEU A 71 11.19 -1.51 -3.40
C LEU A 71 10.21 -2.57 -2.88
N ALA A 72 10.65 -3.81 -2.65
CA ALA A 72 9.75 -4.86 -2.17
C ALA A 72 9.16 -4.58 -0.76
N PRO A 73 9.96 -4.27 0.29
CA PRO A 73 9.41 -3.98 1.61
C PRO A 73 8.65 -2.65 1.67
N SER A 74 9.06 -1.63 0.91
CA SER A 74 8.30 -0.38 0.85
C SER A 74 6.92 -0.58 0.23
N LEU A 75 6.79 -1.41 -0.80
CA LEU A 75 5.49 -1.73 -1.38
C LEU A 75 4.58 -2.48 -0.39
N TRP A 76 5.16 -3.41 0.38
CA TRP A 76 4.43 -4.08 1.46
C TRP A 76 3.93 -3.10 2.51
N PHE A 77 4.80 -2.17 2.93
CA PHE A 77 4.45 -1.13 3.90
C PHE A 77 3.33 -0.22 3.37
N ILE A 78 3.43 0.27 2.13
CA ILE A 78 2.38 1.06 1.48
C ILE A 78 1.07 0.27 1.44
N SER A 79 1.11 -1.03 1.12
CA SER A 79 -0.07 -1.89 1.15
C SER A 79 -0.75 -1.89 2.52
N SER A 80 0.04 -1.97 3.59
CA SER A 80 -0.48 -1.97 4.97
C SER A 80 -1.12 -0.63 5.34
N GLN A 81 -0.56 0.49 4.89
CA GLN A 81 -1.12 1.83 5.16
C GLN A 81 -2.45 2.04 4.40
N LEU A 82 -2.53 1.56 3.15
CA LEU A 82 -3.78 1.60 2.39
C LEU A 82 -4.85 0.71 3.01
N GLU A 83 -4.50 -0.46 3.50
CA GLU A 83 -5.42 -1.34 4.22
C GLU A 83 -5.96 -0.67 5.50
N SER A 84 -5.09 -0.01 6.29
CA SER A 84 -5.53 0.77 7.45
C SER A 84 -6.50 1.87 7.05
N THR A 85 -6.20 2.59 5.98
CA THR A 85 -7.05 3.66 5.44
C THR A 85 -8.43 3.14 5.03
N VAL A 86 -8.50 1.99 4.33
CA VAL A 86 -9.77 1.37 3.93
C VAL A 86 -10.58 0.95 5.16
N ARG A 87 -9.93 0.37 6.18
CA ARG A 87 -10.59 -0.03 7.42
C ARG A 87 -11.20 1.15 8.15
N ILE A 88 -10.48 2.26 8.26
CA ILE A 88 -10.97 3.49 8.91
C ILE A 88 -12.10 4.12 8.08
N ALA A 89 -11.92 4.24 6.77
CA ALA A 89 -12.93 4.81 5.88
C ALA A 89 -14.27 4.04 5.94
N THR A 90 -14.20 2.71 5.92
CA THR A 90 -15.40 1.85 6.02
C THR A 90 -16.05 1.91 7.40
N TYR A 91 -15.27 2.05 8.47
CA TYR A 91 -15.79 2.30 9.82
C TYR A 91 -16.56 3.62 9.88
N ILE A 92 -15.96 4.73 9.43
CA ILE A 92 -16.57 6.06 9.41
C ILE A 92 -17.93 6.02 8.69
N GLN A 93 -17.97 5.42 7.49
CA GLN A 93 -19.21 5.28 6.72
C GLN A 93 -20.28 4.50 7.46
N THR A 94 -19.90 3.41 8.14
CA THR A 94 -20.85 2.45 8.72
C THR A 94 -21.40 2.91 10.07
N PHE A 95 -20.57 3.53 10.92
CA PHE A 95 -20.94 3.84 12.31
C PHE A 95 -21.19 5.33 12.57
N ILE A 96 -20.51 6.23 11.86
CA ILE A 96 -20.59 7.68 12.14
C ILE A 96 -21.51 8.38 11.14
N GLU A 97 -21.26 8.20 9.85
CA GLU A 97 -22.01 8.91 8.80
C GLU A 97 -23.40 8.28 8.55
N THR A 98 -23.61 7.02 8.95
CA THR A 98 -24.91 6.37 8.82
C THR A 98 -25.93 7.00 9.77
N GLY A 99 -26.79 7.87 9.22
CA GLY A 99 -27.89 8.51 9.95
C GLY A 99 -27.63 9.96 10.37
N GLN A 100 -26.47 10.54 10.01
CA GLN A 100 -26.18 11.95 10.21
C GLN A 100 -26.09 12.69 8.87
N ASP A 101 -27.02 13.61 8.60
CA ASP A 101 -27.02 14.36 7.32
C ASP A 101 -25.82 15.33 7.19
N VAL A 102 -25.24 15.75 8.32
CA VAL A 102 -24.20 16.78 8.37
C VAL A 102 -22.79 16.21 8.15
N LEU A 103 -22.51 15.00 8.63
CA LEU A 103 -21.22 14.32 8.49
C LEU A 103 -21.30 13.28 7.37
N ASN A 104 -20.82 13.63 6.18
CA ASN A 104 -20.92 12.79 4.98
C ASN A 104 -19.67 12.89 4.09
N TRP A 105 -18.51 13.27 4.64
CA TRP A 105 -17.30 13.47 3.85
C TRP A 105 -16.85 12.18 3.14
N GLU A 106 -16.75 11.06 3.87
CA GLU A 106 -16.24 9.81 3.29
C GLU A 106 -17.31 9.14 2.40
N THR A 107 -18.59 9.32 2.72
CA THR A 107 -19.71 8.90 1.86
C THR A 107 -19.73 9.67 0.54
N ARG A 108 -19.60 11.00 0.57
CA ARG A 108 -19.48 11.83 -0.65
C ARG A 108 -18.25 11.46 -1.45
N LEU A 109 -17.12 11.23 -0.78
CA LEU A 109 -15.89 10.83 -1.44
C LEU A 109 -16.04 9.47 -2.12
N SER A 110 -16.65 8.49 -1.44
CA SER A 110 -16.97 7.18 -2.00
C SER A 110 -17.90 7.25 -3.21
N LEU A 111 -18.94 8.07 -3.17
CA LEU A 111 -19.81 8.31 -4.34
C LEU A 111 -19.03 8.90 -5.51
N LEU A 112 -18.12 9.85 -5.24
CA LEU A 112 -17.20 10.37 -6.25
C LEU A 112 -16.30 9.26 -6.81
N ARG A 113 -15.80 8.35 -5.96
CA ARG A 113 -15.03 7.17 -6.40
C ARG A 113 -15.82 6.25 -7.32
N GLN A 114 -17.08 6.00 -7.00
CA GLN A 114 -17.98 5.15 -7.79
C GLN A 114 -18.44 5.80 -9.09
N ALA A 115 -18.58 7.13 -9.13
CA ALA A 115 -18.93 7.89 -10.32
C ALA A 115 -17.83 7.89 -11.41
N GLY A 116 -16.80 7.05 -11.26
CA GLY A 116 -15.72 6.88 -12.25
C GLY A 116 -14.71 8.02 -12.28
N THR A 117 -14.85 9.01 -11.40
CA THR A 117 -13.93 10.16 -11.34
C THR A 117 -12.75 9.92 -10.40
N SER A 118 -12.80 8.93 -9.49
CA SER A 118 -11.62 8.65 -8.66
C SER A 118 -10.66 7.67 -9.29
N SER A 119 -9.44 8.18 -9.36
CA SER A 119 -8.17 7.54 -9.63
C SER A 119 -7.74 6.47 -8.63
N GLY A 120 -8.55 6.01 -7.66
CA GLY A 120 -8.08 5.08 -6.62
C GLY A 120 -7.40 3.82 -7.19
N THR A 121 -8.08 3.12 -8.10
CA THR A 121 -7.52 1.96 -8.81
C THR A 121 -6.40 2.35 -9.77
N LEU A 122 -6.47 3.55 -10.38
CA LEU A 122 -5.42 4.05 -11.28
C LEU A 122 -4.15 4.43 -10.52
N TYR A 123 -4.28 4.93 -9.30
CA TYR A 123 -3.20 5.35 -8.41
C TYR A 123 -2.45 4.13 -7.91
N THR A 124 -3.16 3.12 -7.43
CA THR A 124 -2.57 1.85 -7.01
C THR A 124 -1.92 1.15 -8.20
N PHE A 125 -2.60 1.10 -9.35
CA PHE A 125 -2.00 0.59 -10.59
C PHE A 125 -0.75 1.37 -11.01
N SER A 126 -0.75 2.70 -10.87
CA SER A 126 0.42 3.54 -11.20
C SER A 126 1.60 3.27 -10.29
N ILE A 127 1.39 3.21 -8.96
CA ILE A 127 2.44 2.84 -8.00
C ILE A 127 3.04 1.48 -8.35
N SER A 128 2.16 0.50 -8.54
CA SER A 128 2.50 -0.88 -8.87
C SER A 128 3.32 -0.98 -10.16
N THR A 129 2.91 -0.21 -11.19
CA THR A 129 3.58 -0.14 -12.49
C THR A 129 4.96 0.51 -12.38
N VAL A 130 5.09 1.62 -11.64
CA VAL A 130 6.39 2.28 -11.44
C VAL A 130 7.35 1.37 -10.68
N TYR A 131 6.88 0.72 -9.62
CA TYR A 131 7.66 -0.21 -8.82
C TYR A 131 8.12 -1.41 -9.65
N MET A 132 7.21 -2.04 -10.39
CA MET A 132 7.53 -3.15 -11.29
C MET A 132 8.49 -2.71 -12.40
N GLY A 133 8.28 -1.54 -13.00
CA GLY A 133 9.14 -0.98 -14.02
C GLY A 133 10.57 -0.77 -13.53
N LEU A 134 10.76 -0.13 -12.38
CA LEU A 134 12.08 0.05 -11.77
C LEU A 134 12.73 -1.29 -11.40
N GLY A 135 11.96 -2.23 -10.86
CA GLY A 135 12.44 -3.58 -10.56
C GLY A 135 12.90 -4.33 -11.82
N LEU A 136 12.17 -4.20 -12.93
CA LEU A 136 12.55 -4.79 -14.21
C LEU A 136 13.82 -4.14 -14.77
N VAL A 137 13.95 -2.81 -14.71
CA VAL A 137 15.16 -2.10 -15.13
C VAL A 137 16.37 -2.58 -14.30
N SER A 138 16.20 -2.66 -12.99
CA SER A 138 17.20 -3.22 -12.05
C SER A 138 17.63 -4.64 -12.43
N LEU A 139 16.67 -5.53 -12.71
CA LEU A 139 16.93 -6.90 -13.12
C LEU A 139 17.66 -6.98 -14.48
N VAL A 140 17.19 -6.23 -15.47
CA VAL A 140 17.77 -6.21 -16.83
C VAL A 140 19.22 -5.73 -16.76
N LEU A 141 19.49 -4.64 -16.04
CA LEU A 141 20.86 -4.14 -15.85
C LEU A 141 21.73 -5.21 -15.19
N SER A 142 21.27 -5.83 -14.09
CA SER A 142 22.00 -6.90 -13.42
C SER A 142 22.36 -8.06 -14.37
N ILE A 143 21.40 -8.53 -15.18
CA ILE A 143 21.62 -9.59 -16.16
C ILE A 143 22.58 -9.16 -17.28
N CYS A 144 22.42 -7.97 -17.85
CA CYS A 144 23.32 -7.44 -18.88
C CYS A 144 24.78 -7.42 -18.39
N TYR A 145 25.01 -7.05 -17.13
CA TYR A 145 26.34 -7.06 -16.52
C TYR A 145 26.90 -8.47 -16.33
N VAL A 146 26.05 -9.43 -15.94
CA VAL A 146 26.44 -10.83 -15.85
C VAL A 146 26.89 -11.38 -17.21
N PHE A 147 26.27 -10.94 -18.31
CA PHE A 147 26.66 -11.33 -19.68
C PHE A 147 27.96 -10.68 -20.17
N LYS A 148 28.23 -9.42 -19.79
CA LYS A 148 29.48 -8.72 -20.14
C LYS A 148 30.71 -9.43 -19.56
N ASN A 149 30.55 -10.11 -18.43
CA ASN A 149 31.62 -10.87 -17.80
C ASN A 149 31.89 -12.20 -18.54
N LYS A 150 33.07 -12.32 -19.17
CA LYS A 150 33.51 -13.51 -19.93
C LYS A 150 33.90 -14.73 -19.06
N ARG A 151 33.56 -14.73 -17.78
CA ARG A 151 33.82 -15.84 -16.84
C ARG A 151 33.06 -17.12 -17.24
N GLU A 152 33.49 -18.26 -16.69
CA GLU A 152 32.94 -19.60 -16.96
C GLU A 152 31.40 -19.65 -17.01
N THR A 153 30.88 -20.40 -18.00
CA THR A 153 29.45 -20.57 -18.29
C THR A 153 28.64 -21.02 -17.08
N ARG A 154 29.19 -21.88 -16.21
CA ARG A 154 28.51 -22.38 -15.01
C ARG A 154 28.22 -21.26 -14.00
N ALA A 155 29.20 -20.41 -13.73
CA ALA A 155 29.04 -19.28 -12.80
C ALA A 155 28.02 -18.25 -13.32
N ARG A 156 27.93 -18.08 -14.64
CA ARG A 156 26.95 -17.19 -15.27
C ARG A 156 25.51 -17.65 -15.01
N ILE A 157 25.22 -18.93 -15.22
CA ILE A 157 23.89 -19.51 -15.03
C ILE A 157 23.44 -19.34 -13.57
N VAL A 158 24.33 -19.63 -12.62
CA VAL A 158 24.03 -19.47 -11.18
C VAL A 158 23.69 -18.03 -10.82
N ARG A 159 24.42 -17.04 -11.36
CA ARG A 159 24.13 -15.62 -11.11
C ARG A 159 22.80 -15.18 -11.71
N ILE A 160 22.49 -15.59 -12.93
CA ILE A 160 21.19 -15.27 -13.55
C ILE A 160 20.05 -15.88 -12.74
N ALA A 161 20.18 -17.15 -12.35
CA ALA A 161 19.20 -17.82 -11.50
C ALA A 161 19.00 -17.07 -10.16
N PHE A 162 20.09 -16.58 -9.55
CA PHE A 162 20.02 -15.77 -8.34
C PHE A 162 19.32 -14.41 -8.56
N CYS A 163 19.60 -13.72 -9.66
CA CYS A 163 18.91 -12.47 -10.02
C CYS A 163 17.39 -12.68 -10.15
N LEU A 164 16.99 -13.75 -10.86
CA LEU A 164 15.58 -14.11 -11.03
C LEU A 164 14.94 -14.48 -9.70
N ALA A 165 15.63 -15.26 -8.86
CA ALA A 165 15.13 -15.63 -7.53
C ALA A 165 14.87 -14.41 -6.63
N LEU A 166 15.76 -13.41 -6.66
CA LEU A 166 15.57 -12.15 -5.91
C LEU A 166 14.47 -11.26 -6.48
N PHE A 167 14.09 -11.44 -7.75
CA PHE A 167 12.99 -10.69 -8.35
C PHE A 167 11.60 -11.28 -7.99
N VAL A 168 11.51 -12.57 -7.67
CA VAL A 168 10.23 -13.23 -7.32
C VAL A 168 9.49 -12.55 -6.16
N PRO A 169 10.12 -12.19 -5.02
CA PRO A 169 9.44 -11.46 -3.95
C PRO A 169 8.81 -10.14 -4.39
N MET A 170 9.45 -9.43 -5.33
CA MET A 170 8.92 -8.18 -5.89
C MET A 170 7.64 -8.42 -6.69
N VAL A 171 7.61 -9.48 -7.50
CA VAL A 171 6.40 -9.88 -8.25
C VAL A 171 5.27 -10.27 -7.30
N ILE A 172 5.58 -11.02 -6.24
CA ILE A 172 4.60 -11.41 -5.22
C ILE A 172 4.06 -10.16 -4.50
N ALA A 173 4.93 -9.24 -4.08
CA ALA A 173 4.53 -8.00 -3.41
C ALA A 173 3.60 -7.14 -4.30
N CYS A 174 3.95 -6.99 -5.57
CA CYS A 174 3.14 -6.29 -6.56
C CYS A 174 1.78 -6.96 -6.80
N HIS A 175 1.76 -8.29 -6.91
CA HIS A 175 0.52 -9.02 -7.06
C HIS A 175 -0.39 -8.88 -5.84
N GLN A 176 0.16 -9.04 -4.63
CA GLN A 176 -0.59 -8.88 -3.38
C GLN A 176 -1.13 -7.45 -3.23
N PHE A 177 -0.31 -6.45 -3.54
CA PHE A 177 -0.71 -5.05 -3.53
C PHE A 177 -1.94 -4.80 -4.41
N ASN A 178 -1.91 -5.29 -5.64
CA ASN A 178 -3.04 -5.14 -6.58
C ASN A 178 -4.29 -5.90 -6.12
N MET A 179 -4.13 -7.08 -5.50
CA MET A 179 -5.25 -7.88 -5.00
C MET A 179 -5.96 -7.25 -3.80
N ARG A 180 -5.20 -6.67 -2.86
CA ARG A 180 -5.73 -6.07 -1.62
C ARG A 180 -6.46 -4.75 -1.84
N LEU A 181 -6.39 -4.17 -3.03
CA LEU A 181 -6.96 -2.84 -3.32
C LEU A 181 -8.09 -2.90 -4.36
N THR A 182 -8.67 -4.09 -4.53
CA THR A 182 -9.86 -4.26 -5.35
C THR A 182 -11.11 -3.75 -4.62
N PRO A 183 -12.15 -3.29 -5.33
CA PRO A 183 -13.42 -2.88 -4.73
C PRO A 183 -14.04 -3.96 -3.82
N LYS A 184 -13.77 -5.24 -4.12
CA LYS A 184 -14.18 -6.38 -3.30
C LYS A 184 -13.62 -6.31 -1.88
N PHE A 185 -12.40 -5.81 -1.72
CA PHE A 185 -11.77 -5.68 -0.41
C PHE A 185 -12.46 -4.61 0.45
N THR A 186 -12.80 -3.46 -0.13
CA THR A 186 -13.59 -2.43 0.56
C THR A 186 -14.96 -2.96 0.95
N GLN A 187 -15.60 -3.72 0.07
CA GLN A 187 -16.89 -4.35 0.35
C GLN A 187 -16.78 -5.38 1.49
N GLU A 188 -15.73 -6.20 1.52
CA GLU A 188 -15.50 -7.17 2.60
C GLU A 188 -15.37 -6.48 3.96
N TYR A 189 -14.64 -5.36 4.05
CA TYR A 189 -14.54 -4.59 5.29
C TYR A 189 -15.88 -3.97 5.69
N LYS A 190 -16.65 -3.47 4.73
CA LYS A 190 -18.00 -2.95 4.98
C LYS A 190 -18.92 -4.03 5.56
N GLU A 191 -18.94 -5.22 4.95
CA GLU A 191 -19.74 -6.36 5.42
C GLU A 191 -19.33 -6.81 6.83
N LYS A 192 -18.03 -6.82 7.13
CA LYS A 192 -17.50 -7.10 8.48
C LYS A 192 -17.97 -6.07 9.50
N TRP A 193 -17.90 -4.78 9.17
CA TRP A 193 -18.37 -3.72 10.07
C TRP A 193 -19.88 -3.76 10.28
N GLU A 194 -20.66 -4.00 9.24
CA GLU A 194 -22.11 -4.19 9.36
C GLU A 194 -22.47 -5.38 10.26
N ALA A 195 -21.71 -6.48 10.18
CA ALA A 195 -21.89 -7.63 11.07
C ALA A 195 -21.60 -7.27 12.54
N VAL A 196 -20.53 -6.51 12.81
CA VAL A 196 -20.22 -6.00 14.15
C VAL A 196 -21.37 -5.12 14.67
N GLY A 197 -21.87 -4.19 13.85
CA GLY A 197 -22.99 -3.32 14.23
C GLY A 197 -24.29 -4.08 14.50
N ARG A 198 -24.54 -5.23 13.86
CA ARG A 198 -25.67 -6.11 14.20
C ARG A 198 -25.49 -6.76 15.57
N LEU A 199 -24.31 -7.30 15.85
CA LEU A 199 -23.99 -7.94 17.14
C LEU A 199 -24.09 -6.97 18.32
N GLU A 200 -23.66 -5.72 18.14
CA GLU A 200 -23.80 -4.68 19.17
C GLU A 200 -25.26 -4.37 19.47
N LYS A 201 -26.12 -4.29 18.45
CA LYS A 201 -27.57 -4.09 18.63
C LYS A 201 -28.21 -5.26 19.37
N GLU A 202 -27.82 -6.49 19.03
CA GLU A 202 -28.30 -7.70 19.71
C GLU A 202 -27.87 -7.72 21.19
N ASN A 203 -26.60 -7.43 21.49
CA ASN A 203 -26.09 -7.38 22.86
C ASN A 203 -26.76 -6.29 23.70
N ASN A 204 -27.01 -5.12 23.11
CA ASN A 204 -27.70 -4.01 23.78
C ASN A 204 -29.17 -4.35 24.06
N ALA A 205 -29.84 -5.08 23.18
CA ALA A 205 -31.21 -5.54 23.39
C ALA A 205 -31.32 -6.55 24.55
N HIS A 206 -30.34 -7.45 24.70
CA HIS A 206 -30.30 -8.42 25.80
C HIS A 206 -29.93 -7.79 27.15
N SER A 207 -29.21 -6.66 27.14
CA SER A 207 -28.74 -5.98 28.35
C SER A 207 -29.77 -5.04 28.97
N GLN A 208 -30.93 -4.82 28.34
CA GLN A 208 -32.03 -4.09 28.96
C GLN A 208 -32.78 -5.03 29.92
N PRO A 209 -32.67 -4.86 31.25
CA PRO A 209 -33.43 -5.69 32.18
C PRO A 209 -34.92 -5.49 31.92
N THR A 210 -35.66 -6.59 31.81
CA THR A 210 -37.13 -6.59 31.80
C THR A 210 -37.61 -6.09 33.17
N LEU A 211 -37.72 -4.76 33.31
CA LEU A 211 -38.42 -4.12 34.40
C LEU A 211 -39.90 -4.54 34.31
N LYS A 212 -40.26 -5.57 35.08
CA LYS A 212 -41.63 -5.93 35.41
C LYS A 212 -42.00 -5.32 36.76
#